data_AF-A0A4Q3A974-F1
#
_entry.id   AF-A0A4Q3A974-F1
#
_cell.length_a   1.000
_cell.length_b   1.000
_cell.length_c   1.000
_cell.angle_alpha   90.00
_cell.angle_beta   90.00
_cell.angle_gamma   90.00
#
_symmetry.space_group_name_H-M   'P 1'
#
loop_
_entity.id
_entity.type
_entity.pdbx_description
1 polymer ?
#
loop_
_entity_poly.entity_id
_entity_poly.type
_entity_poly.pdbx_seq_one_letter_code
_entity_poly.pdbx_strand_id
1 'polypeptide(L)'
;MSNLLEYALGFNANGPDAHLMPKADLSGPYLSITYKRRHNVAGVYYEAAASGDLGGWHPEQTVEKSVSEPDNNGMETVVVEDLYPKGVYSKRFLRVGVQTID
;
A
#
# COMPACT_ATOMS: atom_id res chain seq x y z
N MET A 1 -13.87 3.09 18.12
CA MET A 1 -14.17 2.74 16.71
C MET A 1 -13.06 3.34 15.88
N SER A 2 -12.41 2.48 15.11
CA SER A 2 -11.01 2.60 14.74
C SER A 2 -10.85 3.46 13.50
N ASN A 3 -10.49 4.73 13.67
CA ASN A 3 -10.07 5.62 12.58
C ASN A 3 -8.64 5.29 12.11
N LEU A 4 -8.25 4.01 12.15
CA LEU A 4 -6.89 3.55 11.91
C LEU A 4 -6.51 3.78 10.46
N LEU A 5 -7.41 3.51 9.50
CA LEU A 5 -7.13 3.74 8.08
C LEU A 5 -6.98 5.22 7.80
N GLU A 6 -7.84 6.06 8.37
CA GLU A 6 -7.77 7.51 8.24
C GLU A 6 -6.48 8.06 8.85
N TYR A 7 -6.15 7.59 10.06
CA TYR A 7 -4.90 7.96 10.71
C TYR A 7 -3.69 7.52 9.88
N ALA A 8 -3.63 6.25 9.49
CA ALA A 8 -2.46 5.62 8.88
C ALA A 8 -2.19 6.12 7.45
N LEU A 9 -3.25 6.31 6.66
CA LEU A 9 -3.15 6.74 5.26
C LEU A 9 -3.31 8.27 5.10
N GLY A 10 -3.60 8.97 6.21
CA GLY A 10 -3.74 10.42 6.25
C GLY A 10 -5.09 10.93 5.73
N PHE A 11 -6.12 10.08 5.62
CA PHE A 11 -7.43 10.52 5.18
C PHE A 11 -8.08 11.50 6.14
N ASN A 12 -8.88 12.41 5.58
CA ASN A 12 -9.77 13.25 6.37
C ASN A 12 -10.96 12.42 6.88
N ALA A 13 -11.08 12.26 8.19
CA ALA A 13 -12.21 11.53 8.79
C ALA A 13 -13.57 12.22 8.57
N ASN A 14 -13.58 13.49 8.17
CA ASN A 14 -14.80 14.29 8.01
C ASN A 14 -15.22 14.49 6.54
N GLY A 15 -14.52 13.87 5.58
CA GLY A 15 -14.87 14.02 4.17
C GLY A 15 -14.15 13.03 3.26
N PRO A 16 -14.75 12.66 2.12
CA PRO A 16 -14.12 11.76 1.17
C PRO A 16 -12.85 12.39 0.58
N ASP A 17 -11.73 11.66 0.63
CA ASP A 17 -10.46 12.08 0.02
C ASP A 17 -9.94 10.98 -0.92
N ALA A 18 -10.39 11.04 -2.17
CA ALA A 18 -9.99 10.09 -3.20
C ALA A 18 -8.51 10.23 -3.61
N HIS A 19 -7.85 11.36 -3.31
CA HIS A 19 -6.47 11.60 -3.73
C HIS A 19 -5.47 10.81 -2.89
N LEU A 20 -5.86 10.42 -1.68
CA LEU A 20 -5.05 9.66 -0.74
C LEU A 20 -5.28 8.15 -0.82
N MET A 21 -6.21 7.69 -1.67
CA MET A 21 -6.44 6.26 -1.86
C MET A 21 -5.24 5.59 -2.53
N PRO A 22 -4.90 4.35 -2.13
CA PRO A 22 -3.91 3.56 -2.84
C PRO A 22 -4.26 3.48 -4.33
N LYS A 23 -3.29 3.77 -5.19
CA LYS A 23 -3.44 3.73 -6.64
C LYS A 23 -2.67 2.54 -7.19
N ALA A 24 -3.37 1.69 -7.93
CA ALA A 24 -2.72 0.62 -8.70
C ALA A 24 -2.35 1.14 -10.09
N ASP A 25 -1.19 0.71 -10.60
CA ASP A 25 -0.73 1.02 -11.95
C ASP A 25 0.15 -0.11 -12.50
N LEU A 26 0.61 0.00 -13.75
CA LEU A 26 1.63 -0.85 -14.34
C LEU A 26 2.98 -0.11 -14.38
N SER A 27 3.96 -0.62 -13.65
CA SER A 27 5.34 -0.21 -13.77
C SER A 27 6.06 -1.13 -14.77
N GLY A 28 6.01 -0.75 -16.05
CA GLY A 28 6.50 -1.59 -17.13
C GLY A 28 5.69 -2.89 -17.23
N PRO A 29 6.30 -4.10 -17.05
CA PRO A 29 5.55 -5.34 -17.04
C PRO A 29 4.97 -5.67 -15.66
N TYR A 30 5.33 -4.98 -14.58
CA TYR A 30 4.93 -5.34 -13.22
C TYR A 30 3.69 -4.57 -12.77
N LEU A 31 2.85 -5.21 -11.97
CA LEU A 31 1.77 -4.52 -11.25
C LEU A 31 2.39 -3.73 -10.10
N SER A 32 1.97 -2.48 -9.90
CA SER A 32 2.43 -1.63 -8.81
C SER A 32 1.26 -1.05 -8.03
N ILE A 33 1.51 -0.75 -6.76
CA ILE A 33 0.60 0.00 -5.90
C ILE A 33 1.35 1.13 -5.22
N THR A 34 0.79 2.33 -5.31
CA THR A 34 1.32 3.53 -4.66
C THR A 34 0.35 3.95 -3.56
N TYR A 35 0.85 4.14 -2.35
CA TYR A 35 0.03 4.54 -1.20
C TYR A 35 0.80 5.50 -0.29
N LYS A 36 0.08 6.22 0.58
CA LYS A 36 0.69 7.05 1.62
C LYS A 36 0.77 6.30 2.94
N ARG A 37 1.82 6.54 3.72
CA ARG A 37 1.94 6.07 5.11
C ARG A 37 2.53 7.15 6.01
N ARG A 38 2.30 7.04 7.31
CA ARG A 38 3.02 7.87 8.30
C ARG A 38 4.48 7.43 8.42
N HIS A 39 5.40 8.38 8.34
CA HIS A 39 6.81 8.17 8.61
C HIS A 39 7.04 7.80 10.08
N ASN A 40 7.79 6.72 10.31
CA ASN A 40 8.33 6.33 11.62
C ASN A 40 7.31 6.34 12.77
N VAL A 41 6.08 5.89 12.52
CA VAL A 41 5.04 5.78 13.54
C VAL A 41 5.16 4.45 14.28
N ALA A 42 5.20 4.50 15.62
CA ALA A 42 5.15 3.29 16.44
C ALA A 42 3.71 2.73 16.47
N GLY A 43 3.58 1.40 16.52
CA GLY A 43 2.28 0.75 16.72
C GLY A 43 1.41 0.61 15.47
N VAL A 44 1.89 0.98 14.28
CA VAL A 44 1.19 0.74 13.00
C VAL A 44 2.11 0.03 12.02
N TYR A 45 1.61 -1.07 11.45
CA TYR A 45 2.28 -1.84 10.41
C TYR A 45 1.52 -1.73 9.09
N TYR A 46 2.26 -1.56 8.00
CA TYR A 46 1.73 -1.51 6.63
C TYR A 46 2.28 -2.73 5.88
N GLU A 47 1.40 -3.51 5.27
CA GLU A 47 1.78 -4.73 4.55
C GLU A 47 1.21 -4.70 3.14
N ALA A 48 2.09 -4.55 2.15
CA ALA A 48 1.71 -4.79 0.77
C ALA A 48 1.79 -6.28 0.47
N ALA A 49 0.80 -6.80 -0.26
CA ALA A 49 0.75 -8.22 -0.60
C ALA A 49 0.13 -8.44 -1.98
N ALA A 50 0.61 -9.47 -2.66
CA ALA A 50 0.07 -9.90 -3.95
C ALA A 50 -0.81 -11.15 -3.81
N SER A 51 -1.73 -11.32 -4.75
CA SER A 51 -2.60 -12.50 -4.82
C SER A 51 -2.88 -12.88 -6.27
N GLY A 52 -3.06 -14.18 -6.53
CA GLY A 52 -3.56 -14.70 -7.81
C GLY A 52 -5.06 -15.00 -7.82
N ASP A 53 -5.69 -15.13 -6.65
CA ASP A 53 -7.04 -15.69 -6.48
C ASP A 53 -7.93 -14.91 -5.49
N LEU A 54 -7.42 -13.84 -4.88
CA LEU A 54 -8.02 -13.05 -3.80
C LEU A 54 -8.21 -13.79 -2.46
N GLY A 55 -7.85 -15.08 -2.38
CA GLY A 55 -7.91 -15.90 -1.18
C GLY A 55 -6.57 -15.94 -0.45
N GLY A 56 -5.48 -16.24 -1.17
CA GLY A 56 -4.11 -16.25 -0.65
C GLY A 56 -3.40 -14.92 -0.90
N TRP A 57 -2.83 -14.33 0.16
CA TRP A 57 -2.10 -13.07 0.08
C TRP A 57 -0.65 -13.28 0.51
N HIS A 58 0.27 -12.83 -0.34
CA HIS A 58 1.70 -13.13 -0.29
C HIS A 58 2.52 -11.84 -0.22
N PRO A 59 2.86 -11.34 0.99
CA PRO A 59 3.71 -10.17 1.16
C PRO A 59 5.10 -10.36 0.57
N GLU A 60 5.63 -11.58 0.65
CA GLU A 60 6.92 -11.98 0.11
C GLU A 60 7.02 -11.87 -1.42
N GLN A 61 5.89 -11.71 -2.10
CA GLN A 61 5.80 -11.52 -3.54
C GLN A 61 5.73 -10.05 -3.96
N THR A 62 6.05 -9.13 -3.05
CA THR A 62 6.10 -7.70 -3.30
C THR A 62 7.43 -7.10 -2.84
N VAL A 63 7.79 -5.95 -3.42
CA VAL A 63 9.00 -5.22 -3.05
C VAL A 63 8.76 -3.72 -3.03
N GLU A 64 9.23 -3.04 -1.98
CA GLU A 64 9.26 -1.58 -1.94
C GLU A 64 10.30 -1.07 -2.95
N LYS A 65 9.86 -0.23 -3.90
CA LYS A 65 10.70 0.31 -4.97
C LYS A 65 11.23 1.68 -4.65
N SER A 66 10.37 2.50 -4.05
CA SER A 66 10.71 3.84 -3.62
C SER A 66 9.84 4.25 -2.45
N VAL A 67 10.44 5.08 -1.60
CA VAL A 67 9.77 5.77 -0.50
C VAL A 67 10.17 7.23 -0.64
N SER A 68 9.21 8.13 -0.71
CA SER A 68 9.51 9.56 -0.72
C SER A 68 10.00 10.02 0.65
N GLU A 69 10.73 11.12 0.69
CA GLU A 69 10.90 11.87 1.95
C GLU A 69 9.52 12.23 2.54
N PRO A 70 9.40 12.31 3.88
CA PRO A 70 8.16 12.71 4.52
C PRO A 70 7.79 14.17 4.19
N ASP A 71 6.51 14.41 3.93
CA ASP A 71 5.95 15.74 3.75
C ASP A 71 5.81 16.51 5.07
N ASN A 72 5.31 17.75 5.02
CA ASN A 72 5.09 18.59 6.21
C ASN A 72 4.11 17.98 7.23
N ASN A 73 3.34 16.96 6.85
CA ASN A 73 2.43 16.24 7.74
C ASN A 73 3.03 14.91 8.24
N GLY A 74 4.31 14.65 7.94
CA GLY A 74 4.99 13.40 8.29
C GLY A 74 4.51 12.21 7.46
N MET A 75 3.95 12.44 6.26
CA MET A 75 3.48 11.38 5.38
C MET A 75 4.48 11.12 4.26
N GLU A 76 4.75 9.85 3.99
CA GLU A 76 5.56 9.39 2.87
C GLU A 76 4.67 8.77 1.80
N THR A 77 5.11 8.83 0.55
CA THR A 77 4.53 8.06 -0.55
C THR A 77 5.41 6.86 -0.83
N VAL A 78 4.81 5.66 -0.77
CA VAL A 78 5.48 4.38 -0.98
C VAL A 78 4.99 3.79 -2.30
N VAL A 79 5.94 3.35 -3.12
CA VAL A 79 5.66 2.57 -4.33
C VAL A 79 6.11 1.14 -4.09
N VAL A 80 5.17 0.20 -4.24
CA VAL A 80 5.43 -1.23 -4.16
C VAL A 80 5.17 -1.86 -5.52
N GLU A 81 6.02 -2.79 -5.92
CA GLU A 81 5.85 -3.62 -7.10
C GLU A 81 5.65 -5.08 -6.74
N ASP A 82 4.88 -5.75 -7.59
CA ASP A 82 4.84 -7.19 -7.70
C ASP A 82 6.19 -7.73 -8.21
N LEU A 83 6.67 -8.85 -7.64
CA LEU A 83 7.88 -9.53 -8.13
C LEU A 83 7.69 -10.24 -9.47
N TYR A 84 6.47 -10.52 -9.88
CA TYR A 84 6.17 -11.25 -11.11
C TYR A 84 5.61 -10.33 -12.21
N PRO A 85 6.15 -10.40 -13.43
CA PRO A 85 5.63 -9.60 -14.52
C PRO A 85 4.28 -10.12 -15.01
N LYS A 86 3.55 -9.25 -15.70
CA LYS A 86 2.30 -9.56 -16.38
C LYS A 86 2.49 -10.75 -17.32
N GLY A 87 1.56 -11.69 -17.28
CA GLY A 87 1.57 -12.89 -18.12
C GLY A 87 2.17 -14.14 -17.48
N VAL A 88 2.88 -14.03 -16.33
CA VAL A 88 3.28 -15.23 -15.55
C VAL A 88 2.06 -15.89 -14.93
N TYR A 89 1.15 -15.08 -14.40
CA TYR A 89 -0.13 -15.52 -13.85
C TYR A 89 -1.28 -15.02 -14.71
N SER A 90 -2.37 -15.78 -14.76
CA SER A 90 -3.59 -15.41 -15.49
C SER A 90 -4.31 -14.20 -14.87
N LYS A 91 -4.14 -14.00 -13.55
CA LYS A 91 -4.65 -12.87 -12.78
C LYS A 91 -3.67 -12.51 -11.67
N ARG A 92 -3.55 -11.22 -11.37
CA ARG A 92 -2.80 -10.69 -10.23
C ARG A 92 -3.56 -9.54 -9.60
N PHE A 93 -3.48 -9.46 -8.29
CA PHE A 93 -4.09 -8.43 -7.46
C PHE A 93 -3.05 -7.95 -6.45
N LEU A 94 -3.05 -6.65 -6.16
CA LEU A 94 -2.28 -6.06 -5.07
C LEU A 94 -3.23 -5.47 -4.03
N ARG A 95 -2.82 -5.52 -2.78
CA ARG A 95 -3.44 -4.78 -1.68
C ARG A 95 -2.39 -4.17 -0.78
N VAL A 96 -2.83 -3.23 0.05
CA VAL A 96 -2.11 -2.77 1.23
C VAL A 96 -3.01 -2.98 2.44
N GLY A 97 -2.52 -3.72 3.43
CA GLY A 97 -3.15 -3.88 4.73
C GLY A 97 -2.53 -2.91 5.74
N VAL A 98 -3.34 -2.45 6.70
CA VAL A 98 -2.90 -1.65 7.84
C VAL A 98 -3.32 -2.37 9.11
N GLN A 99 -2.39 -2.55 10.04
CA GLN A 99 -2.61 -3.25 11.31
C GLN A 99 -1.98 -2.47 12.46
N THR A 100 -2.53 -2.60 13.67
CA THR A 100 -1.85 -2.13 14.88
C THR A 100 -0.86 -3.18 15.37
N ILE A 101 0.24 -2.73 15.96
CA ILE A 101 1.17 -3.59 16.68
C ILE A 101 0.89 -3.35 18.17
N ASP A 102 0.44 -4.39 18.87
CA ASP A 102 0.20 -4.39 20.31
C ASP A 102 1.51 -4.54 21.11
#